data_AF-A0A6G0VLX2-F1
#
_entry.id   AF-A0A6G0VLX2-F1
#
_cell.length_a   1.000
_cell.length_b   1.000
_cell.length_c   1.000
_cell.angle_alpha   90.00
_cell.angle_beta   90.00
_cell.angle_gamma   90.00
#
_symmetry.space_group_name_H-M   'P 1'
#
loop_
_entity.id
_entity.type
_entity.pdbx_description
1 polymer ?
#
loop_
_entity_poly.entity_id
_entity_poly.type
_entity_poly.pdbx_seq_one_letter_code
_entity_poly.pdbx_strand_id
1 'polypeptide(L)'
;SKLNYGSLLYITASKSLLNWLDTVNNCGLRLALGAFRSSPVLSIYNLAGEIIPEIKRLESYLIYAARSAKLNNTIHEKNNPLFLEEMRNCNLDISQIIIKEKNVQPPWAYAYAINTELIRSMI
;
A
#
# COMPACT_ATOMS: atom_id res chain seq x y z
N SER A 1 1.69 5.15 11.65
CA SER A 1 2.94 4.92 12.41
C SER A 1 4.16 4.90 11.47
N LYS A 2 5.35 5.28 11.96
CA LYS A 2 6.64 5.22 11.23
C LYS A 2 6.96 3.80 10.72
N LEU A 3 6.53 2.77 11.45
CA LEU A 3 6.67 1.37 11.05
C LEU A 3 5.96 1.09 9.72
N ASN A 4 4.78 1.69 9.50
CA ASN A 4 3.97 1.43 8.31
C ASN A 4 4.58 2.00 7.02
N TYR A 5 5.50 2.97 7.10
CA TYR A 5 6.12 3.57 5.92
C TYR A 5 6.97 2.57 5.14
N GLY A 6 7.65 1.67 5.84
CA GLY A 6 8.51 0.64 5.26
C GLY A 6 7.89 -0.75 5.20
N SER A 7 6.58 -0.89 5.50
CA SER A 7 5.88 -2.18 5.66
C SER A 7 6.09 -3.15 4.50
N LEU A 8 6.20 -2.60 3.30
CA LEU A 8 6.49 -3.32 2.07
C LEU A 8 7.84 -4.04 2.08
N LEU A 9 8.89 -3.41 2.63
CA LEU A 9 10.26 -3.90 2.52
C LEU A 9 10.52 -5.12 3.40
N TYR A 10 9.80 -5.22 4.52
CA TYR A 10 10.01 -6.27 5.51
C TYR A 10 8.83 -7.25 5.59
N ILE A 11 7.84 -7.18 4.69
CA ILE A 11 6.74 -8.15 4.68
C ILE A 11 7.24 -9.59 4.43
N THR A 12 8.27 -9.74 3.62
CA THR A 12 8.93 -11.03 3.33
C THR A 12 9.98 -11.41 4.37
N ALA A 13 10.14 -10.64 5.44
CA ALA A 13 11.10 -10.93 6.49
C ALA A 13 10.70 -12.19 7.29
N SER A 14 11.66 -12.72 8.05
CA SER A 14 11.42 -13.87 8.91
C SER A 14 10.33 -13.57 9.96
N LYS A 15 9.55 -14.60 10.30
CA LYS A 15 8.50 -14.50 11.32
C LYS A 15 9.03 -14.02 12.68
N SER A 16 10.27 -14.35 13.03
CA SER A 16 10.92 -13.87 14.26
C SER A 16 11.11 -12.35 14.26
N LEU A 17 11.56 -11.77 13.15
CA LEU A 17 11.74 -10.32 13.02
C LEU A 17 10.38 -9.59 13.03
N LEU A 18 9.38 -10.14 12.34
CA LEU A 18 8.02 -9.60 12.34
C LEU A 18 7.42 -9.61 13.74
N ASN A 19 7.54 -10.72 14.47
CA ASN A 19 7.08 -10.82 15.85
C ASN A 19 7.77 -9.81 16.77
N TRP A 20 9.08 -9.62 16.62
CA TRP A 20 9.81 -8.62 17.39
C TRP A 20 9.27 -7.20 17.14
N LEU A 21 9.04 -6.85 15.87
CA LEU A 21 8.50 -5.55 15.47
C LEU A 21 7.08 -5.32 16.02
N ASP A 22 6.23 -6.34 15.92
CA ASP A 22 4.85 -6.31 16.41
C ASP A 22 4.82 -6.19 17.93
N THR A 23 5.77 -6.82 18.63
CA THR A 23 5.88 -6.71 20.10
C THR A 23 6.18 -5.28 20.53
N VAL A 24 7.09 -4.59 19.83
CA VAL A 24 7.39 -3.18 20.07
C VAL A 24 6.18 -2.29 19.79
N ASN A 25 5.47 -2.52 18.68
CA ASN A 25 4.28 -1.75 18.33
C ASN A 25 3.15 -1.94 19.35
N ASN A 26 2.88 -3.19 19.73
CA ASN A 26 1.86 -3.54 20.73
C ASN A 26 2.17 -2.94 22.10
N CYS A 27 3.44 -2.90 22.50
CA CYS A 27 3.87 -2.26 23.74
C CYS A 27 3.61 -0.74 23.70
N GLY A 28 3.99 -0.08 22.61
CA GLY A 28 3.74 1.35 22.41
C GLY A 28 2.25 1.70 22.47
N LEU A 29 1.41 0.92 21.79
CA LEU A 29 -0.05 1.07 21.83
C LEU A 29 -0.61 0.92 23.25
N ARG A 30 -0.15 -0.06 24.02
CA ARG A 30 -0.60 -0.23 25.42
C ARG A 30 -0.22 0.95 26.29
N LEU A 31 1.00 1.45 26.14
CA LEU A 31 1.48 2.62 26.89
C LEU A 31 0.67 3.87 26.52
N ALA A 32 0.40 4.08 25.24
CA ALA A 32 -0.38 5.22 24.77
C ALA A 32 -1.86 5.16 25.23
N LEU A 33 -2.46 3.97 25.24
CA LEU A 33 -3.84 3.76 25.68
C LEU A 33 -4.01 3.63 27.20
N GLY A 34 -2.91 3.47 27.95
CA GLY A 34 -2.97 3.08 29.36
C GLY A 34 -3.55 1.67 29.58
N ALA A 35 -3.44 0.79 28.58
CA ALA A 35 -3.96 -0.57 28.65
C ALA A 35 -3.04 -1.50 29.46
N PHE A 36 -3.62 -2.51 30.10
CA PHE A 36 -2.84 -3.52 30.82
C PHE A 36 -1.86 -4.24 29.91
N ARG A 37 -0.74 -4.70 30.48
CA ARG A 37 0.23 -5.55 29.76
C ARG A 37 -0.41 -6.85 29.26
N SER A 38 -1.43 -7.35 29.98
CA SER A 38 -2.18 -8.57 29.65
C SER A 38 -3.36 -8.35 28.70
N SER A 39 -3.72 -7.12 28.33
CA SER A 39 -4.85 -6.89 27.43
C SER A 39 -4.67 -7.67 26.11
N PRO A 40 -5.71 -8.22 25.48
CA PRO A 40 -5.55 -8.90 24.20
C PRO A 40 -5.07 -7.94 23.09
N VAL A 41 -4.29 -8.45 22.13
CA VAL A 41 -3.77 -7.65 20.99
C VAL A 41 -4.93 -7.06 20.17
N LEU A 42 -5.92 -7.89 19.80
CA LEU A 42 -7.11 -7.45 19.08
C LEU A 42 -7.85 -6.31 19.81
N SER A 43 -7.94 -6.40 21.15
CA SER A 43 -8.63 -5.39 21.96
C SER A 43 -7.90 -4.04 21.93
N ILE A 44 -6.57 -4.02 22.02
CA ILE A 44 -5.81 -2.76 21.99
C ILE A 44 -5.88 -2.07 20.62
N TYR A 45 -5.87 -2.83 19.52
CA TYR A 45 -6.01 -2.24 18.18
C TYR A 45 -7.43 -1.71 17.95
N ASN A 46 -8.45 -2.44 18.41
CA ASN A 46 -9.83 -1.98 18.33
C ASN A 46 -10.06 -0.70 19.14
N LEU A 47 -9.49 -0.60 20.35
CA LEU A 47 -9.55 0.60 21.18
C LEU A 47 -8.81 1.80 20.56
N ALA A 48 -7.65 1.55 19.93
CA ALA A 48 -6.90 2.60 19.22
C ALA A 48 -7.53 3.03 17.89
N GLY A 49 -8.50 2.27 17.36
CA GLY A 49 -8.98 2.44 15.99
C GLY A 49 -7.91 2.17 14.94
N GLU A 50 -6.88 1.37 15.27
CA GLU A 50 -5.80 0.99 14.36
C GLU A 50 -5.99 -0.43 13.83
N ILE A 51 -5.44 -0.69 12.65
CA ILE A 51 -5.45 -2.02 12.03
C ILE A 51 -4.24 -2.83 12.52
N ILE A 52 -4.43 -4.15 12.62
CA ILE A 52 -3.40 -5.10 13.06
C ILE A 52 -2.22 -5.09 12.07
N PRO A 53 -0.95 -5.15 12.53
CA PRO A 53 0.21 -4.94 11.68
C PRO A 53 0.32 -5.92 10.51
N GLU A 54 -0.07 -7.18 10.72
CA GLU A 54 -0.08 -8.21 9.67
C GLU A 54 -0.98 -7.82 8.50
N ILE A 55 -2.23 -7.45 8.79
CA ILE A 55 -3.20 -7.01 7.79
C ILE A 55 -2.71 -5.72 7.12
N LYS A 56 -2.11 -4.79 7.88
CA LYS A 56 -1.57 -3.54 7.32
C LYS A 56 -0.43 -3.77 6.34
N ARG A 57 0.47 -4.70 6.65
CA ARG A 57 1.57 -5.08 5.76
C ARG A 57 1.01 -5.66 4.46
N LEU A 58 0.09 -6.61 4.57
CA LEU A 58 -0.56 -7.23 3.41
C LEU A 58 -1.27 -6.17 2.53
N GLU A 59 -2.06 -5.28 3.14
CA GLU A 59 -2.71 -4.17 2.43
C GLU A 59 -1.70 -3.29 1.69
N SER A 60 -0.61 -2.90 2.36
CA SER A 60 0.45 -2.07 1.77
C SER A 60 1.13 -2.77 0.60
N TYR A 61 1.36 -4.07 0.74
CA TYR A 61 1.97 -4.93 -0.28
C TYR A 61 1.07 -5.07 -1.52
N LEU A 62 -0.22 -5.36 -1.32
CA LEU A 62 -1.19 -5.46 -2.41
C LEU A 62 -1.36 -4.14 -3.17
N ILE A 63 -1.39 -3.00 -2.46
CA ILE A 63 -1.44 -1.67 -3.09
C ILE A 63 -0.21 -1.43 -3.96
N TYR A 64 0.98 -1.76 -3.45
CA TYR A 64 2.22 -1.62 -4.21
C TYR A 64 2.20 -2.50 -5.46
N ALA A 65 1.89 -3.77 -5.31
CA ALA A 65 1.75 -4.72 -6.40
C ALA A 65 0.77 -4.25 -7.49
N ALA A 66 -0.41 -3.76 -7.10
CA ALA A 66 -1.39 -3.23 -8.05
C ALA A 66 -0.85 -2.01 -8.81
N ARG A 67 -0.12 -1.12 -8.12
CA ARG A 67 0.53 0.05 -8.74
C ARG A 67 1.65 -0.36 -9.69
N SER A 68 2.45 -1.36 -9.32
CA SER A 68 3.53 -1.91 -10.13
C SER A 68 2.98 -2.57 -11.39
N ALA A 69 1.93 -3.39 -11.26
CA ALA A 69 1.23 -4.00 -12.39
C ALA A 69 0.66 -2.93 -13.35
N LYS A 70 0.01 -1.89 -12.81
CA LYS A 70 -0.52 -0.76 -13.59
C LYS A 70 0.57 -0.04 -14.39
N LEU A 71 1.78 0.07 -13.87
CA LEU A 71 2.85 0.81 -14.53
C LEU A 71 3.51 0.02 -15.67
N ASN A 72 3.20 -1.27 -15.86
CA ASN A 72 3.95 -2.21 -16.72
C ASN A 72 5.44 -2.37 -16.37
N ASN A 73 5.88 -1.73 -15.28
CA ASN A 73 7.26 -1.69 -14.85
C ASN A 73 7.38 -2.56 -13.61
N THR A 74 7.65 -3.86 -13.77
CA THR A 74 8.51 -4.66 -12.88
C THR A 74 8.35 -6.15 -13.18
N ILE A 75 9.45 -6.74 -13.61
CA ILE A 75 9.62 -8.17 -13.90
C ILE A 75 9.94 -8.96 -12.60
N HIS A 76 10.40 -8.26 -11.54
CA HIS A 76 11.02 -8.88 -10.37
C HIS A 76 10.06 -9.37 -9.28
N GLU A 77 8.79 -8.94 -9.28
CA GLU A 77 7.87 -9.23 -8.17
C GLU A 77 6.68 -10.13 -8.56
N LYS A 78 6.39 -10.25 -9.86
CA LYS A 78 5.33 -11.14 -10.37
C LYS A 78 5.53 -12.62 -10.00
N ASN A 79 6.75 -13.00 -9.60
CA ASN A 79 7.14 -14.40 -9.38
C ASN A 79 7.39 -14.74 -7.91
N ASN A 80 7.14 -13.85 -6.94
CA ASN A 80 7.22 -14.24 -5.54
C ASN A 80 6.06 -15.21 -5.22
N PRO A 81 6.30 -16.44 -4.76
CA PRO A 81 5.23 -17.40 -4.49
C PRO A 81 4.26 -16.89 -3.41
N LEU A 82 4.76 -16.18 -2.39
CA LEU A 82 3.93 -15.60 -1.32
C LEU A 82 2.87 -14.65 -1.89
N PHE A 83 3.31 -13.82 -2.83
CA PHE A 83 2.48 -12.83 -3.50
C PHE A 83 1.34 -13.46 -4.30
N LEU A 84 1.63 -14.49 -5.08
CA LEU A 84 0.61 -15.15 -5.90
C LEU A 84 -0.44 -15.87 -5.03
N GLU A 85 -0.03 -16.44 -3.89
CA GLU A 85 -0.95 -17.04 -2.93
C GLU A 85 -1.83 -15.99 -2.25
N GLU A 86 -1.24 -14.90 -1.78
CA GLU A 86 -1.96 -13.80 -1.13
C GLU A 86 -2.94 -13.10 -2.08
N MET A 87 -2.54 -12.89 -3.34
CA MET A 87 -3.45 -12.34 -4.36
C MET A 87 -4.62 -13.28 -4.67
N ARG A 88 -4.36 -14.59 -4.74
CA ARG A 88 -5.42 -15.59 -4.91
C ARG A 88 -6.38 -15.59 -3.72
N ASN A 89 -5.85 -15.50 -2.51
CA ASN A 89 -6.65 -15.43 -1.29
C ASN A 89 -7.53 -14.16 -1.24
N CYS A 90 -7.05 -13.05 -1.82
CA CYS A 90 -7.80 -11.80 -1.91
C CYS A 90 -8.66 -11.67 -3.18
N ASN A 91 -8.76 -12.70 -4.02
CA ASN A 91 -9.52 -12.69 -5.28
C ASN A 91 -9.14 -11.51 -6.22
N LEU A 92 -7.88 -11.06 -6.18
CA LEU A 92 -7.38 -9.97 -7.02
C LEU A 92 -6.78 -10.51 -8.32
N ASP A 93 -7.43 -10.22 -9.45
CA ASP A 93 -6.93 -10.59 -10.78
C ASP A 93 -6.07 -9.46 -11.37
N ILE A 94 -4.75 -9.70 -11.49
CA ILE A 94 -3.79 -8.74 -12.06
C ILE A 94 -4.15 -8.41 -13.51
N SER A 95 -4.73 -9.35 -14.26
CA SER A 95 -5.03 -9.17 -15.68
C SER A 95 -6.10 -8.11 -15.94
N GLN A 96 -6.95 -7.86 -14.94
CA GLN A 96 -8.01 -6.85 -15.01
C GLN A 96 -7.51 -5.43 -14.68
N ILE A 97 -6.24 -5.28 -14.28
CA ILE A 97 -5.68 -3.97 -13.92
C ILE A 97 -5.48 -3.11 -15.16
N ILE A 98 -6.16 -1.95 -15.20
CA ILE A 98 -6.00 -0.96 -16.27
C ILE A 98 -4.57 -0.43 -16.28
N ILE A 99 -3.88 -0.66 -17.39
CA ILE A 99 -2.51 -0.24 -17.63
C ILE A 99 -2.46 1.29 -17.75
N LYS A 100 -1.46 1.91 -17.11
CA LYS A 100 -1.14 3.32 -17.28
C LYS A 100 -0.22 3.50 -18.47
N GLU A 101 -0.64 4.31 -19.44
CA GLU A 101 0.22 4.73 -20.54
C GLU A 101 1.43 5.54 -20.02
N LYS A 102 2.59 5.27 -20.61
CA LYS A 102 3.83 5.98 -20.28
C LYS A 102 3.83 7.34 -20.99
N ASN A 103 3.73 8.42 -20.24
CA ASN A 103 3.90 9.77 -20.79
C ASN A 103 5.31 9.91 -21.37
N VAL A 104 5.40 10.19 -22.67
CA VAL A 104 6.66 10.35 -23.40
C VAL A 104 7.28 11.73 -23.17
N GLN A 105 6.46 12.71 -22.79
CA GLN A 105 6.87 14.09 -22.58
C GLN A 105 6.29 14.65 -21.28
N PRO A 106 6.97 15.63 -20.67
CA PRO A 106 6.47 16.26 -19.45
C PRO A 106 5.20 17.08 -19.73
N PRO A 107 4.36 17.32 -18.71
CA PRO A 107 3.08 18.03 -18.88
C PRO A 107 3.22 19.42 -19.51
N TRP A 108 4.32 20.13 -19.23
CA TRP A 108 4.58 21.47 -19.76
C TRP A 108 5.05 21.49 -21.22
N ALA A 109 5.39 20.34 -21.81
CA ALA A 109 5.73 20.23 -23.22
C ALA A 109 4.49 20.01 -24.12
N TYR A 110 3.30 19.79 -23.53
CA TYR A 110 2.08 19.65 -24.30
C TYR A 110 1.65 20.99 -24.89
N ALA A 111 1.67 21.10 -26.22
CA ALA A 111 0.98 22.16 -26.94
C ALA A 111 -0.52 21.81 -26.99
N TYR A 112 -1.29 22.30 -26.02
CA TYR A 112 -2.74 22.15 -26.06
C TYR A 112 -3.31 23.11 -27.11
N ALA A 113 -3.98 22.57 -28.14
CA ALA A 113 -4.77 23.36 -29.08
C ALA A 113 -6.04 23.86 -28.38
N ILE A 114 -5.91 24.94 -27.62
CA ILE A 114 -7.04 25.57 -26.95
C ILE A 114 -7.84 26.33 -28.01
N ASN A 115 -9.10 25.93 -28.22
CA ASN A 115 -10.01 26.64 -29.11
C ASN A 115 -10.37 27.99 -28.47
N THR A 116 -9.75 29.07 -28.96
CA THR A 116 -10.02 30.44 -28.51
C THR A 116 -11.23 31.09 -29.18
N GLU A 117 -11.90 30.41 -30.13
CA GLU A 117 -13.01 31.02 -30.88
C GLU A 117 -14.20 31.37 -29.99
N LEU A 118 -14.47 30.58 -28.94
CA LEU A 118 -15.53 30.87 -27.96
C LEU A 118 -15.25 32.09 -27.08
N ILE A 119 -13.98 32.44 -26.87
CA ILE A 119 -13.59 33.63 -26.11
C ILE A 119 -13.70 34.87 -27.01
N ARG A 120 -13.43 34.69 -28.31
CA ARG A 120 -13.46 35.77 -29.31
C ARG A 120 -14.86 36.21 -29.70
N SER A 121 -15.90 35.41 -29.42
CA SER A 121 -17.31 35.75 -29.67
C SER A 121 -18.01 36.45 -28.49
N MET A 122 -17.33 36.60 -27.35
CA MET A 122 -17.85 37.26 -26.14
C MET A 122 -17.31 38.69 -25.92
N ILE A 123 -16.49 39.21 -26.84
CA ILE A 123 -15.99 40.59 -26.87
C ILE A 123 -16.60 41.28 -28.09
#